data_AF-A0A4Q9Y6H6-F1
#
_entry.id   AF-A0A4Q9Y6H6-F1
#
_cell.length_a   1.000
_cell.length_b   1.000
_cell.length_c   1.000
_cell.angle_alpha   90.00
_cell.angle_beta   90.00
_cell.angle_gamma   90.00
#
_symmetry.space_group_name_H-M   'P 1'
#
loop_
_entity.id
_entity.type
_entity.pdbx_description
1 polymer ?
#
loop_
_entity_poly.entity_id
_entity_poly.type
_entity_poly.pdbx_seq_one_letter_code
_entity_poly.pdbx_strand_id
1 'polypeptide(L)'
;MTKKYVANIVPLNAEGIGTAPHGTATFTETGNQLNVAIEMFDTPANTQHWEHFHGFPDGKAAQIATMAQDVNHDGFVDLPETEPVSGTTMVPFDNAPHHMDVPNDNYPVADAQGHFAYEIDVPLADLQAKFKEVFGTDDLELDKRVIYIHGVPQDLALPASVAGEVGMYDAHVTLPIAVGKIEVAED
;
A
#
# COMPACT_ATOMS: atom_id res chain seq x y z
N MET A 1 18.90 4.21 18.31
CA MET A 1 18.20 2.91 18.45
C MET A 1 17.65 2.57 17.08
N THR A 2 17.62 1.30 16.72
CA THR A 2 17.00 0.84 15.48
C THR A 2 15.60 0.32 15.81
N LYS A 3 14.59 0.71 15.04
CA LYS A 3 13.27 0.09 15.11
C LYS A 3 13.04 -0.70 13.83
N LYS A 4 12.44 -1.88 13.97
CA LYS A 4 12.13 -2.75 12.84
C LYS A 4 10.65 -3.07 12.85
N TYR A 5 10.07 -3.11 11.67
CA TYR A 5 8.70 -3.52 11.46
C TYR A 5 8.63 -4.49 10.28
N VAL A 6 7.64 -5.36 10.32
CA VAL A 6 7.36 -6.33 9.26
C VAL A 6 5.86 -6.33 8.97
N ALA A 7 5.51 -6.56 7.72
CA ALA A 7 4.16 -6.89 7.31
C ALA A 7 4.17 -8.15 6.47
N ASN A 8 3.39 -9.14 6.87
CA ASN A 8 3.03 -10.25 6.01
C ASN A 8 1.89 -9.77 5.10
N ILE A 9 2.13 -9.71 3.80
CA ILE A 9 1.17 -9.19 2.82
C ILE A 9 0.36 -10.36 2.28
N VAL A 10 -0.96 -10.28 2.45
CA VAL A 10 -1.93 -11.30 2.04
C VAL A 10 -2.80 -10.82 0.89
N PRO A 11 -3.34 -11.73 0.05
CA PRO A 11 -4.17 -11.34 -1.08
C PRO A 11 -5.47 -10.63 -0.66
N LEU A 12 -5.89 -9.66 -1.48
CA LEU A 12 -7.24 -9.09 -1.50
C LEU A 12 -7.77 -9.14 -2.93
N ASN A 13 -9.08 -9.30 -3.13
CA ASN A 13 -9.70 -9.37 -4.47
C ASN A 13 -9.20 -10.51 -5.39
N ALA A 14 -8.50 -11.50 -4.83
CA ALA A 14 -7.81 -12.55 -5.59
C ALA A 14 -8.72 -13.31 -6.58
N GLU A 15 -9.97 -13.59 -6.21
CA GLU A 15 -10.93 -14.28 -7.08
C GLU A 15 -11.28 -13.44 -8.32
N GLY A 16 -11.55 -12.14 -8.15
CA GLY A 16 -11.87 -11.22 -9.24
C GLY A 16 -10.67 -10.89 -10.13
N ILE A 17 -9.47 -10.88 -9.56
CA ILE A 17 -8.22 -10.59 -10.28
C ILE A 17 -7.68 -11.84 -11.01
N GLY A 18 -7.94 -13.04 -10.49
CA GLY A 18 -7.43 -14.30 -11.03
C GLY A 18 -5.98 -14.63 -10.66
N THR A 19 -5.38 -13.84 -9.76
CA THR A 19 -4.07 -14.10 -9.13
C THR A 19 -4.20 -13.97 -7.62
N ALA A 20 -3.20 -14.42 -6.86
CA ALA A 20 -3.22 -14.35 -5.39
C ALA A 20 -1.97 -13.62 -4.87
N PRO A 21 -1.91 -12.28 -5.04
CA PRO A 21 -0.72 -11.50 -4.73
C PRO A 21 -0.38 -11.59 -3.23
N HIS A 22 0.86 -11.91 -2.91
CA HIS A 22 1.32 -12.06 -1.54
C HIS A 22 2.80 -11.71 -1.42
N GLY A 23 3.27 -11.46 -0.19
CA GLY A 23 4.65 -11.04 -0.02
C GLY A 23 5.00 -10.61 1.39
N THR A 24 6.06 -9.83 1.51
CA THR A 24 6.53 -9.27 2.78
C THR A 24 7.05 -7.86 2.58
N ALA A 25 6.73 -6.97 3.52
CA ALA A 25 7.38 -5.67 3.64
C ALA A 25 8.16 -5.59 4.95
N THR A 26 9.33 -4.96 4.91
CA THR A 26 10.14 -4.64 6.08
C THR A 26 10.47 -3.16 6.10
N PHE A 27 10.49 -2.60 7.32
CA PHE A 27 10.75 -1.19 7.57
C PHE A 27 11.79 -1.11 8.68
N THR A 28 12.93 -0.48 8.42
CA THR A 28 13.99 -0.33 9.42
C THR A 28 14.33 1.15 9.61
N GLU A 29 13.91 1.71 10.74
CA GLU A 29 14.30 3.06 11.15
C GLU A 29 15.67 2.99 11.85
N THR A 30 16.71 3.59 11.25
CA THR A 30 18.02 3.73 11.87
C THR A 30 18.52 5.16 11.73
N GLY A 31 18.63 5.87 12.86
CA GLY A 31 19.06 7.27 12.85
C GLY A 31 18.05 8.14 12.11
N ASN A 32 18.46 8.74 11.00
CA ASN A 32 17.60 9.58 10.16
C ASN A 32 17.24 8.93 8.82
N GLN A 33 17.29 7.60 8.76
CA GLN A 33 16.93 6.83 7.58
C GLN A 33 15.84 5.82 7.92
N LEU A 34 14.91 5.67 7.00
CA LEU A 34 13.95 4.58 6.95
C LEU A 34 14.30 3.74 5.72
N ASN A 35 14.86 2.56 5.94
CA ASN A 35 15.02 1.57 4.88
C ASN A 35 13.69 0.82 4.71
N VAL A 36 13.20 0.75 3.49
CA VAL A 36 11.97 0.04 3.12
C VAL A 36 12.35 -1.03 2.11
N ALA A 37 11.94 -2.27 2.36
CA ALA A 37 12.05 -3.35 1.39
C ALA A 37 10.71 -4.08 1.28
N ILE A 38 10.19 -4.22 0.06
CA ILE A 38 8.93 -4.91 -0.24
C ILE A 38 9.24 -5.95 -1.32
N GLU A 39 8.84 -7.19 -1.09
CA GLU A 39 8.93 -8.25 -2.09
C GLU A 39 7.56 -8.89 -2.26
N MET A 40 7.10 -8.98 -3.50
CA MET A 40 5.79 -9.48 -3.87
C MET A 40 5.88 -10.56 -4.93
N PHE A 41 4.95 -11.50 -4.85
CA PHE A 41 4.80 -12.65 -5.72
C PHE A 41 3.35 -12.80 -6.16
N ASP A 42 3.14 -13.53 -7.25
CA ASP A 42 1.83 -13.81 -7.82
C ASP A 42 0.98 -12.55 -8.04
N THR A 43 1.62 -11.42 -8.33
CA THR A 43 0.93 -10.19 -8.73
C THR A 43 0.52 -10.27 -10.20
N PRO A 44 -0.41 -9.43 -10.68
CA PRO A 44 -0.63 -9.27 -12.10
C PRO A 44 0.67 -8.94 -12.85
N ALA A 45 1.09 -9.84 -13.74
CA ALA A 45 2.37 -9.73 -14.45
C ALA A 45 2.45 -8.48 -15.35
N ASN A 46 3.66 -7.95 -15.54
CA ASN A 46 3.94 -6.77 -16.38
C ASN A 46 3.07 -5.53 -16.04
N THR A 47 2.60 -5.44 -14.80
CA THR A 47 1.72 -4.38 -14.32
C THR A 47 2.46 -3.53 -13.29
N GLN A 48 2.25 -2.22 -13.35
CA GLN A 48 2.72 -1.33 -12.29
C GLN A 48 1.85 -1.52 -11.04
N HIS A 49 2.50 -1.59 -9.88
CA HIS A 49 1.81 -1.73 -8.62
C HIS A 49 2.03 -0.50 -7.76
N TRP A 50 0.98 0.28 -7.53
CA TRP A 50 1.03 1.33 -6.53
C TRP A 50 1.12 0.71 -5.14
N GLU A 51 1.98 1.26 -4.30
CA GLU A 51 2.23 0.76 -2.97
C GLU A 51 2.19 1.90 -1.98
N HIS A 52 1.44 1.75 -0.89
CA HIS A 52 1.33 2.78 0.15
C HIS A 52 1.22 2.13 1.52
N PHE A 53 1.54 2.89 2.57
CA PHE A 53 0.85 2.64 3.83
C PHE A 53 -0.39 3.52 3.97
N HIS A 54 -1.43 2.93 4.57
CA HIS A 54 -2.68 3.58 4.96
C HIS A 54 -2.78 3.70 6.47
N GLY A 55 -3.57 4.66 6.94
CA GLY A 55 -3.84 4.82 8.35
C GLY A 55 -4.87 5.89 8.68
N PHE A 56 -5.15 6.04 9.96
CA PHE A 56 -5.98 7.13 10.47
C PHE A 56 -5.10 8.26 11.01
N PRO A 57 -5.31 9.52 10.60
CA PRO A 57 -4.56 10.67 11.11
C PRO A 57 -4.71 10.89 12.62
N ASP A 58 -5.77 10.36 13.23
CA ASP A 58 -6.00 10.43 14.68
C ASP A 58 -5.21 9.36 15.48
N GLY A 59 -4.38 8.55 14.81
CA GLY A 59 -3.56 7.53 15.43
C GLY A 59 -4.33 6.27 15.85
N LYS A 60 -5.56 6.07 15.36
CA LYS A 60 -6.28 4.80 15.48
C LYS A 60 -5.55 3.71 14.69
N ALA A 61 -5.50 2.50 15.25
CA ALA A 61 -4.91 1.34 14.58
C ALA A 61 -5.75 0.91 13.37
N ALA A 62 -5.16 1.04 12.18
CA ALA A 62 -5.70 0.48 10.94
C ALA A 62 -5.72 -1.04 10.98
N GLN A 63 -6.74 -1.62 10.35
CA GLN A 63 -6.91 -3.05 10.13
C GLN A 63 -6.83 -3.35 8.64
N ILE A 64 -6.39 -4.56 8.30
CA ILE A 64 -6.44 -5.02 6.91
C ILE A 64 -7.89 -5.15 6.46
N ALA A 65 -8.20 -4.72 5.24
CA ALA A 65 -9.50 -5.02 4.65
C ALA A 65 -9.58 -6.49 4.23
N THR A 66 -10.80 -6.99 4.12
CA THR A 66 -11.15 -8.33 3.67
C THR A 66 -12.41 -8.22 2.81
N MET A 67 -12.85 -9.32 2.19
CA MET A 67 -14.13 -9.34 1.45
C MET A 67 -15.35 -8.98 2.31
N ALA A 68 -15.23 -8.87 3.64
CA ALA A 68 -16.28 -8.30 4.48
C ALA A 68 -16.51 -6.80 4.25
N GLN A 69 -15.58 -6.11 3.57
CA GLN A 69 -15.68 -4.70 3.19
C GLN A 69 -16.32 -4.49 1.81
N ASP A 70 -16.57 -5.54 1.02
CA ASP A 70 -17.35 -5.45 -0.23
C ASP A 70 -18.82 -5.20 0.13
N VAL A 71 -19.17 -3.92 0.29
CA VAL A 71 -20.48 -3.45 0.77
C VAL A 71 -21.50 -3.51 -0.36
N ASN A 72 -21.06 -3.26 -1.59
CA ASN A 72 -21.94 -3.23 -2.76
C ASN A 72 -22.17 -4.64 -3.36
N HIS A 73 -21.39 -5.63 -2.94
CA HIS A 73 -21.41 -7.04 -3.36
C HIS A 73 -21.12 -7.24 -4.85
N ASP A 74 -20.23 -6.44 -5.42
CA ASP A 74 -19.78 -6.57 -6.81
C ASP A 74 -18.61 -7.54 -7.00
N GLY A 75 -18.09 -8.10 -5.90
CA GLY A 75 -17.01 -9.08 -5.88
C GLY A 75 -15.63 -8.46 -5.70
N PHE A 76 -15.53 -7.14 -5.55
CA PHE A 76 -14.31 -6.42 -5.26
C PHE A 76 -14.46 -5.58 -3.98
N VAL A 77 -13.38 -5.45 -3.24
CA VAL A 77 -13.19 -4.43 -2.22
C VAL A 77 -12.41 -3.30 -2.87
N ASP A 78 -13.09 -2.21 -3.18
CA ASP A 78 -12.49 -1.05 -3.82
C ASP A 78 -11.83 -0.08 -2.82
N LEU A 79 -11.16 0.96 -3.32
CA LEU A 79 -10.42 1.90 -2.47
C LEU A 79 -11.32 2.55 -1.40
N PRO A 80 -12.48 3.17 -1.73
CA PRO A 80 -13.44 3.68 -0.75
C PRO A 80 -13.87 2.67 0.31
N GLU A 81 -14.06 1.40 -0.06
CA GLU A 81 -14.48 0.35 0.86
C GLU A 81 -13.40 -0.05 1.89
N THR A 82 -12.12 0.21 1.60
CA THR A 82 -11.04 0.01 2.57
C THR A 82 -11.01 1.08 3.68
N GLU A 83 -11.45 2.31 3.39
CA GLU A 83 -11.25 3.47 4.26
C GLU A 83 -11.81 3.29 5.69
N PRO A 84 -13.01 2.70 5.91
CA PRO A 84 -13.56 2.57 7.26
C PRO A 84 -12.70 1.74 8.22
N VAL A 85 -11.93 0.78 7.69
CA VAL A 85 -11.10 -0.15 8.48
C VAL A 85 -9.62 0.17 8.41
N SER A 86 -9.13 0.67 7.26
CA SER A 86 -7.72 0.91 7.00
C SER A 86 -7.32 2.37 7.07
N GLY A 87 -8.28 3.29 6.99
CA GLY A 87 -8.03 4.73 6.91
C GLY A 87 -7.59 5.17 5.51
N THR A 88 -7.07 6.39 5.44
CA THR A 88 -6.71 7.05 4.18
C THR A 88 -5.33 6.62 3.69
N THR A 89 -5.09 6.75 2.38
CA THR A 89 -3.75 6.63 1.77
C THR A 89 -2.81 7.68 2.35
N MET A 90 -1.60 7.28 2.74
CA MET A 90 -0.67 8.20 3.41
C MET A 90 0.65 8.38 2.65
N VAL A 91 1.55 7.40 2.66
CA VAL A 91 2.90 7.55 2.09
C VAL A 91 3.07 6.54 0.95
N PRO A 92 3.41 6.99 -0.27
CA PRO A 92 3.73 6.10 -1.37
C PRO A 92 5.12 5.49 -1.22
N PHE A 93 5.27 4.25 -1.65
CA PHE A 93 6.56 3.57 -1.83
C PHE A 93 6.96 3.60 -3.30
N ASP A 94 7.05 4.82 -3.84
CA ASP A 94 7.57 5.10 -5.18
C ASP A 94 9.09 5.39 -5.11
N ASN A 95 9.64 6.09 -6.09
CA ASN A 95 11.05 6.48 -6.08
C ASN A 95 11.40 7.66 -5.15
N ALA A 96 10.42 8.32 -4.51
CA ALA A 96 10.63 9.44 -3.60
C ALA A 96 9.55 9.56 -2.50
N PRO A 97 9.42 8.59 -1.57
CA PRO A 97 8.34 8.56 -0.57
C PRO A 97 8.18 9.82 0.29
N HIS A 98 9.30 10.51 0.57
CA HIS A 98 9.36 11.74 1.37
C HIS A 98 8.69 12.94 0.69
N HIS A 99 8.40 12.90 -0.60
CA HIS A 99 7.58 13.92 -1.27
C HIS A 99 6.08 13.71 -1.05
N MET A 100 5.65 12.50 -0.68
CA MET A 100 4.25 12.10 -0.53
C MET A 100 3.38 12.45 -1.76
N ASP A 101 3.95 12.32 -2.95
CA ASP A 101 3.25 12.53 -4.21
C ASP A 101 2.61 11.21 -4.66
N VAL A 102 1.36 10.95 -4.27
CA VAL A 102 0.69 9.68 -4.58
C VAL A 102 0.42 9.47 -6.09
N PRO A 103 -0.18 10.43 -6.83
CA PRO A 103 -0.65 10.18 -8.19
C PRO A 103 0.44 10.31 -9.26
N ASN A 104 1.34 9.33 -9.34
CA ASN A 104 2.44 9.29 -10.31
C ASN A 104 2.73 7.86 -10.84
N ASP A 105 3.62 7.75 -11.83
CA ASP A 105 3.98 6.50 -12.52
C ASP A 105 5.36 5.93 -12.09
N ASN A 106 5.91 6.33 -10.94
CA ASN A 106 7.26 5.94 -10.49
C ASN A 106 7.28 4.73 -9.54
N TYR A 107 6.26 3.87 -9.63
CA TYR A 107 6.12 2.68 -8.79
C TYR A 107 6.73 1.43 -9.45
N PRO A 108 7.01 0.37 -8.67
CA PRO A 108 7.50 -0.91 -9.20
C PRO A 108 6.59 -1.52 -10.25
N VAL A 109 7.20 -2.23 -11.20
CA VAL A 109 6.49 -2.99 -12.23
C VAL A 109 6.84 -4.45 -12.07
N ALA A 110 5.82 -5.30 -11.95
CA ALA A 110 6.01 -6.74 -11.88
C ALA A 110 6.60 -7.29 -13.18
N ASP A 111 7.44 -8.31 -13.05
CA ASP A 111 7.97 -9.03 -14.20
C ASP A 111 6.90 -9.94 -14.83
N ALA A 112 7.32 -10.73 -15.82
CA ALA A 112 6.43 -11.65 -16.52
C ALA A 112 5.93 -12.84 -15.67
N GLN A 113 6.48 -13.03 -14.46
CA GLN A 113 6.09 -14.03 -13.48
C GLN A 113 5.21 -13.44 -12.36
N GLY A 114 4.94 -12.13 -12.37
CA GLY A 114 4.21 -11.48 -11.29
C GLY A 114 5.07 -11.27 -10.04
N HIS A 115 6.41 -11.23 -10.20
CA HIS A 115 7.35 -10.88 -9.14
C HIS A 115 7.81 -9.44 -9.27
N PHE A 116 7.96 -8.76 -8.14
CA PHE A 116 8.82 -7.58 -8.07
C PHE A 116 9.47 -7.47 -6.68
N ALA A 117 10.57 -6.74 -6.65
CA ALA A 117 11.21 -6.29 -5.43
C ALA A 117 11.42 -4.78 -5.47
N TYR A 118 11.12 -4.14 -4.36
CA TYR A 118 11.32 -2.72 -4.10
C TYR A 118 12.24 -2.56 -2.90
N GLU A 119 13.24 -1.70 -3.02
CA GLU A 119 14.11 -1.32 -1.90
C GLU A 119 14.52 0.14 -2.03
N ILE A 120 14.36 0.91 -0.96
CA ILE A 120 14.78 2.31 -0.90
C ILE A 120 15.21 2.72 0.50
N ASP A 121 16.14 3.67 0.56
CA ASP A 121 16.42 4.45 1.77
C ASP A 121 15.71 5.80 1.70
N VAL A 122 14.77 6.03 2.61
CA VAL A 122 14.02 7.29 2.72
C VAL A 122 14.68 8.21 3.75
N PRO A 123 14.91 9.50 3.44
CA PRO A 123 15.30 10.49 4.44
C PRO A 123 14.18 10.69 5.46
N LEU A 124 14.33 10.14 6.66
CA LEU A 124 13.25 10.06 7.64
C LEU A 124 12.80 11.45 8.10
N ALA A 125 13.72 12.38 8.36
CA ALA A 125 13.36 13.76 8.73
C ALA A 125 12.51 14.47 7.67
N ASP A 126 12.83 14.29 6.39
CA ASP A 126 12.09 14.95 5.30
C ASP A 126 10.70 14.33 5.17
N LEU A 127 10.61 12.99 5.26
CA LEU A 127 9.33 12.30 5.31
C LEU A 127 8.48 12.75 6.50
N GLN A 128 9.04 12.82 7.71
CA GLN A 128 8.33 13.25 8.91
C GLN A 128 7.89 14.71 8.83
N ALA A 129 8.72 15.59 8.26
CA ALA A 129 8.36 16.98 8.04
C ALA A 129 7.17 17.09 7.07
N LYS A 130 7.19 16.32 5.98
CA LYS A 130 6.08 16.29 5.02
C LYS A 130 4.83 15.64 5.63
N PHE A 131 4.98 14.56 6.38
CA PHE A 131 3.90 13.88 7.09
C PHE A 131 3.19 14.82 8.06
N LYS A 132 3.95 15.68 8.75
CA LYS A 132 3.41 16.72 9.64
C LYS A 132 2.69 17.83 8.92
N GLU A 133 3.20 18.26 7.76
CA GLU A 133 2.53 19.22 6.89
C GLU A 133 1.15 18.70 6.45
N VAL A 134 1.06 17.42 6.08
CA VAL A 134 -0.14 16.81 5.50
C VAL A 134 -1.13 16.34 6.57
N PHE A 135 -0.66 15.67 7.62
CA PHE A 135 -1.49 14.98 8.63
C PHE A 135 -1.40 15.57 10.04
N GLY A 136 -0.56 16.59 10.27
CA GLY A 136 -0.47 17.30 11.54
C GLY A 136 0.38 16.62 12.62
N THR A 137 1.02 15.48 12.32
CA THR A 137 1.93 14.74 13.20
C THR A 137 3.21 14.37 12.46
N ASP A 138 4.35 14.31 13.16
CA ASP A 138 5.63 13.80 12.64
C ASP A 138 5.90 12.34 13.08
N ASP A 139 5.01 11.76 13.89
CA ASP A 139 5.05 10.34 14.22
C ASP A 139 4.34 9.52 13.14
N LEU A 140 5.10 8.67 12.44
CA LEU A 140 4.56 7.78 11.41
C LEU A 140 3.69 6.67 12.02
N GLU A 141 3.95 6.28 13.26
CA GLU A 141 3.31 5.18 13.99
C GLU A 141 3.12 3.92 13.11
N LEU A 142 4.20 3.43 12.49
CA LEU A 142 4.14 2.37 11.48
C LEU A 142 3.40 1.11 11.97
N ASP A 143 3.52 0.75 13.25
CA ASP A 143 2.80 -0.36 13.89
C ASP A 143 1.26 -0.19 13.94
N LYS A 144 0.77 1.03 13.72
CA LYS A 144 -0.66 1.35 13.61
C LYS A 144 -1.16 1.41 12.18
N ARG A 145 -0.28 1.25 11.18
CA ARG A 145 -0.61 1.34 9.76
C ARG A 145 -0.86 -0.04 9.15
N VAL A 146 -1.29 -0.05 7.90
CA VAL A 146 -1.33 -1.20 7.01
C VAL A 146 -0.66 -0.84 5.70
N ILE A 147 0.00 -1.78 5.04
CA ILE A 147 0.49 -1.62 3.67
C ILE A 147 -0.56 -2.14 2.69
N TYR A 148 -0.76 -1.42 1.59
CA TYR A 148 -1.53 -1.87 0.44
C TYR A 148 -0.66 -1.94 -0.79
N ILE A 149 -0.94 -2.94 -1.61
CA ILE A 149 -0.45 -3.08 -2.98
C ILE A 149 -1.69 -2.98 -3.87
N HIS A 150 -1.60 -2.19 -4.92
CA HIS A 150 -2.68 -1.94 -5.86
C HIS A 150 -2.25 -2.28 -7.28
N GLY A 151 -3.17 -2.18 -8.23
CA GLY A 151 -2.84 -2.22 -9.65
C GLY A 151 -3.17 -3.56 -10.29
N VAL A 152 -4.05 -3.49 -11.28
CA VAL A 152 -4.43 -4.57 -12.20
C VAL A 152 -4.25 -4.12 -13.65
N PRO A 153 -4.12 -5.05 -14.61
CA PRO A 153 -4.03 -4.71 -16.02
C PRO A 153 -5.28 -3.97 -16.51
N GLN A 154 -5.10 -3.02 -17.43
CA GLN A 154 -6.20 -2.23 -18.00
C GLN A 154 -7.23 -3.07 -18.79
N ASP A 155 -6.87 -4.28 -19.21
CA ASP A 155 -7.77 -5.20 -19.90
C ASP A 155 -8.57 -6.12 -18.96
N LEU A 156 -8.32 -6.06 -17.65
CA LEU A 156 -9.17 -6.71 -16.66
C LEU A 156 -10.53 -6.02 -16.64
N ALA A 157 -11.60 -6.75 -16.89
CA ALA A 157 -12.95 -6.18 -16.86
C ALA A 157 -13.40 -5.95 -15.40
N LEU A 158 -13.36 -4.69 -14.94
CA LEU A 158 -13.92 -4.31 -13.66
C LEU A 158 -15.43 -3.96 -13.78
N PRO A 159 -16.27 -4.36 -12.81
CA PRO A 159 -17.62 -3.83 -12.69
C PRO A 159 -17.61 -2.30 -12.64
N ALA A 160 -18.62 -1.65 -13.23
CA ALA A 160 -18.74 -0.18 -13.22
C ALA A 160 -18.95 0.41 -11.81
N SER A 161 -19.23 -0.43 -10.81
CA SER A 161 -19.37 -0.06 -9.41
C SER A 161 -18.05 0.00 -8.65
N VAL A 162 -16.97 -0.58 -9.18
CA VAL A 162 -15.63 -0.48 -8.59
C VAL A 162 -15.15 0.97 -8.73
N ALA A 163 -15.03 1.66 -7.60
CA ALA A 163 -14.64 3.06 -7.54
C ALA A 163 -13.18 3.22 -7.09
N GLY A 164 -12.73 4.46 -6.96
CA GLY A 164 -11.45 4.78 -6.34
C GLY A 164 -10.50 5.56 -7.24
N GLU A 165 -11.01 6.30 -8.21
CA GLU A 165 -10.20 7.11 -9.10
C GLU A 165 -9.45 8.20 -8.31
N VAL A 166 -8.15 8.32 -8.57
CA VAL A 166 -7.28 9.32 -7.93
C VAL A 166 -6.64 10.17 -9.02
N GLY A 167 -7.02 11.44 -9.08
CA GLY A 167 -6.54 12.34 -10.13
C GLY A 167 -6.98 11.89 -11.52
N MET A 168 -6.03 11.48 -12.36
CA MET A 168 -6.30 10.94 -13.70
C MET A 168 -6.30 9.41 -13.78
N TYR A 169 -5.97 8.74 -12.67
CA TYR A 169 -5.85 7.29 -12.59
C TYR A 169 -7.20 6.68 -12.22
N ASP A 170 -7.59 5.62 -12.94
CA ASP A 170 -8.86 4.92 -12.73
C ASP A 170 -8.72 3.78 -11.71
N ALA A 171 -9.83 3.04 -11.51
CA ALA A 171 -9.88 1.91 -10.60
C ALA A 171 -8.88 0.78 -10.93
N HIS A 172 -8.38 0.64 -12.17
CA HIS A 172 -7.39 -0.40 -12.46
C HIS A 172 -6.07 -0.11 -11.74
N VAL A 173 -5.70 1.15 -11.58
CA VAL A 173 -4.48 1.56 -10.91
C VAL A 173 -4.64 1.49 -9.39
N THR A 174 -5.82 1.85 -8.88
CA THR A 174 -6.07 2.04 -7.45
C THR A 174 -6.76 0.85 -6.77
N LEU A 175 -7.21 -0.17 -7.52
CA LEU A 175 -7.81 -1.36 -6.94
C LEU A 175 -6.79 -2.08 -6.05
N PRO A 176 -7.08 -2.29 -4.76
CA PRO A 176 -6.22 -3.07 -3.87
C PRO A 176 -6.15 -4.53 -4.33
N ILE A 177 -4.94 -5.07 -4.42
CA ILE A 177 -4.68 -6.47 -4.79
C ILE A 177 -4.08 -7.27 -3.63
N ALA A 178 -3.49 -6.58 -2.65
CA ALA A 178 -2.92 -7.19 -1.46
C ALA A 178 -2.85 -6.19 -0.30
N VAL A 179 -2.83 -6.70 0.92
CA VAL A 179 -2.78 -5.89 2.14
C VAL A 179 -2.00 -6.59 3.25
N GLY A 180 -1.28 -5.84 4.07
CA GLY A 180 -0.53 -6.37 5.21
C GLY A 180 -0.63 -5.47 6.43
N LYS A 181 -0.77 -6.07 7.62
CA LYS A 181 -0.64 -5.31 8.88
C LYS A 181 0.84 -5.08 9.15
N ILE A 182 1.23 -3.83 9.38
CA ILE A 182 2.59 -3.50 9.79
C ILE A 182 2.68 -3.69 11.30
N GLU A 183 3.62 -4.52 11.74
CA GLU A 183 3.81 -4.90 13.13
C GLU A 183 5.27 -4.67 13.54
N VAL A 184 5.50 -4.39 14.82
CA VAL A 184 6.87 -4.32 15.36
C VAL A 184 7.52 -5.70 15.22
N ALA A 185 8.71 -5.76 14.62
CA ALA A 185 9.50 -6.98 14.59
C ALA A 185 10.30 -7.08 15.89
N GLU A 186 10.16 -8.19 16.61
CA GLU A 186 11.02 -8.49 17.77
C GLU A 186 12.46 -8.77 17.30
N ASP A 187 13.44 -8.31 18.07
CA ASP A 187 14.89 -8.56 17.83
C ASP A 187 15.32 -9.98 18.20
#